data_AF-A0AAV2H7X9-F1
#
_entry.id   AF-A0AAV2H7X9-F1
#
_cell.length_a   1.000
_cell.length_b   1.000
_cell.length_c   1.000
_cell.angle_alpha   90.00
_cell.angle_beta   90.00
_cell.angle_gamma   90.00
#
_symmetry.space_group_name_H-M   'P 1'
#
loop_
_entity.id
_entity.type
_entity.pdbx_description
1 polymer ?
#
loop_
_entity_poly.entity_id
_entity_poly.type
_entity_poly.pdbx_seq_one_letter_code
_entity_poly.pdbx_strand_id
1 'polypeptide(L)'
;MFWSGASSGGILALAILYILNGYDVDGQATFAIDQTYNATSKAEVQKTNASASNEHQGARAFTEDQNSTFTFPERMDCEQRLLAEAYTCVTKHGIDFNQFLLMAVSTINEDANVTKPAITDGVNMTEFREQVCKVRDSIMTCTFNAAKTLIDAQACANSAQPGQGSDATDDLLLNDQRYLVKEQMEAILGQYDVFCAEPCRETLLDDMKACYEKFELDPAIFLPTKSSGPVIGSDSWEVDTFCKNRNSLVSCLKTTRDSCPQSDQVLSAISLDLDTMAKGFEVLCSETDVYLKGLDCFETHSHQVGVCHSVKYRGVIRAAQRATELKWSQDKYFNEVCGVIVRHIECDMNAWVERKDEKCNGKILALKRKLHCSLVHEQCEKSYSD
;
A
#
# COMPACT_ATOMS: atom_id res chain seq x y z
N MET A 1 -29.60 -2.23 20.24
CA MET A 1 -28.24 -2.28 20.84
C MET A 1 -27.28 -1.81 19.76
N PHE A 2 -26.83 -0.57 19.88
CA PHE A 2 -25.95 0.10 18.92
C PHE A 2 -24.51 -0.36 19.14
N TRP A 3 -23.84 -0.81 18.07
CA TRP A 3 -22.40 -1.04 18.08
C TRP A 3 -21.70 0.19 17.51
N SER A 4 -21.11 0.97 18.41
CA SER A 4 -20.04 1.92 18.15
C SER A 4 -18.73 1.13 18.01
N GLY A 5 -18.29 0.93 16.78
CA GLY A 5 -17.01 0.29 16.43
C GLY A 5 -16.44 0.98 15.20
N ALA A 6 -16.18 2.28 15.31
CA ALA A 6 -15.49 3.05 14.31
C ALA A 6 -13.98 3.02 14.64
N SER A 7 -13.27 2.05 14.08
CA SER A 7 -11.82 2.12 13.87
C SER A 7 -11.38 1.02 12.89
N SER A 8 -10.38 1.35 12.07
CA SER A 8 -9.55 0.50 11.19
C SER A 8 -10.13 -0.21 9.95
N GLY A 9 -11.45 -0.34 9.75
CA GLY A 9 -11.99 -1.15 8.63
C GLY A 9 -11.83 -0.61 7.19
N GLY A 10 -11.61 0.70 6.99
CA GLY A 10 -11.66 1.32 5.66
C GLY A 10 -10.31 1.40 4.92
N ILE A 11 -9.21 1.53 5.66
CA ILE A 11 -7.85 1.64 5.09
C ILE A 11 -7.26 0.24 4.82
N LEU A 12 -7.78 -0.79 5.51
CA LEU A 12 -7.41 -2.19 5.28
C LEU A 12 -7.65 -2.65 3.83
N ALA A 13 -8.71 -2.19 3.16
CA ALA A 13 -9.09 -2.71 1.84
C ALA A 13 -8.12 -2.35 0.71
N LEU A 14 -7.37 -1.24 0.83
CA LEU A 14 -6.38 -0.81 -0.17
C LEU A 14 -4.97 -1.31 0.16
N ALA A 15 -4.61 -1.43 1.44
CA ALA A 15 -3.37 -2.07 1.87
C ALA A 15 -3.34 -3.56 1.48
N ILE A 16 -4.49 -4.26 1.47
CA ILE A 16 -4.56 -5.69 1.12
C ILE A 16 -4.21 -5.99 -0.36
N LEU A 17 -4.25 -5.00 -1.25
CA LEU A 17 -3.77 -5.15 -2.64
C LEU A 17 -2.23 -5.25 -2.73
N TYR A 18 -1.52 -4.72 -1.73
CA TYR A 18 -0.06 -4.82 -1.57
C TYR A 18 0.38 -6.07 -0.77
N ILE A 19 -0.51 -6.62 0.07
CA ILE A 19 -0.27 -7.66 1.11
C ILE A 19 0.26 -9.03 0.63
N LEU A 20 0.55 -9.28 -0.66
CA LEU A 20 0.98 -10.62 -1.12
C LEU A 20 2.15 -10.67 -2.12
N ASN A 21 2.85 -9.56 -2.37
CA ASN A 21 3.68 -9.40 -3.56
C ASN A 21 5.19 -9.36 -3.29
N GLY A 22 5.76 -10.46 -2.80
CA GLY A 22 7.16 -10.76 -3.13
C GLY A 22 7.27 -10.97 -4.65
N TYR A 23 7.50 -9.90 -5.41
CA TYR A 23 7.91 -9.95 -6.82
C TYR A 23 8.88 -8.82 -7.17
N ASP A 24 9.77 -9.17 -8.10
CA ASP A 24 10.80 -8.38 -8.75
C ASP A 24 10.33 -7.01 -9.26
N VAL A 25 11.18 -6.01 -9.04
CA VAL A 25 10.98 -4.59 -9.38
C VAL A 25 11.32 -4.30 -10.86
N ASP A 26 11.83 -5.27 -11.63
CA ASP A 26 12.38 -5.01 -12.98
C ASP A 26 11.35 -4.95 -14.13
N GLY A 27 10.06 -4.97 -13.83
CA GLY A 27 9.02 -5.07 -14.87
C GLY A 27 8.01 -3.93 -14.92
N GLN A 28 7.24 -3.75 -13.84
CA GLN A 28 6.12 -2.81 -13.79
C GLN A 28 5.80 -2.46 -12.34
N ALA A 29 6.61 -1.58 -11.75
CA ALA A 29 6.28 -0.88 -10.51
C ALA A 29 6.98 0.49 -10.47
N THR A 30 6.86 1.26 -11.55
CA THR A 30 7.03 2.72 -11.50
C THR A 30 5.75 3.33 -10.91
N PHE A 31 5.45 2.98 -9.66
CA PHE A 31 4.57 3.74 -8.77
C PHE A 31 5.31 4.00 -7.45
N ALA A 32 6.59 4.34 -7.58
CA ALA A 32 7.20 5.34 -6.74
C ALA A 32 7.31 6.59 -7.63
N ILE A 33 6.62 7.68 -7.25
CA ILE A 33 7.01 9.07 -7.51
C ILE A 33 7.84 9.23 -8.80
N ASP A 34 7.21 9.09 -9.96
CA ASP A 34 7.88 9.43 -11.21
C ASP A 34 7.97 10.97 -11.29
N GLN A 35 9.14 11.50 -10.92
CA GLN A 35 9.47 12.93 -11.06
C GLN A 35 9.43 13.40 -12.52
N THR A 36 9.35 12.50 -13.52
CA THR A 36 9.30 12.89 -14.94
C THR A 36 7.89 13.21 -15.44
N TYR A 37 6.81 12.71 -14.82
CA TYR A 37 5.45 13.13 -15.18
C TYR A 37 5.20 14.62 -14.84
N ASN A 38 5.93 15.15 -13.86
CA ASN A 38 5.90 16.55 -13.44
C ASN A 38 6.69 17.50 -14.38
N ALA A 39 7.43 16.97 -15.37
CA ALA A 39 8.10 17.80 -16.37
C ALA A 39 7.20 18.10 -17.58
N THR A 40 6.35 17.14 -17.97
CA THR A 40 5.48 17.26 -19.15
C THR A 40 4.25 18.12 -18.88
N SER A 41 3.65 18.04 -17.67
CA SER A 41 2.55 18.91 -17.25
C SER A 41 2.98 20.37 -17.02
N LYS A 42 4.25 20.61 -16.64
CA LYS A 42 4.82 21.96 -16.52
C LYS A 42 4.87 22.71 -17.86
N ALA A 43 5.02 22.00 -18.98
CA ALA A 43 5.06 22.60 -20.31
C ALA A 43 3.67 22.99 -20.84
N GLU A 44 2.61 22.27 -20.44
CA GLU A 44 1.23 22.58 -20.84
C GLU A 44 0.55 23.61 -19.94
N VAL A 45 0.84 23.61 -18.64
CA VAL A 45 0.33 24.62 -17.68
C VAL A 45 1.02 25.99 -17.88
N GLN A 46 2.29 26.02 -18.31
CA GLN A 46 2.94 27.30 -18.67
C GLN A 46 2.40 27.92 -19.97
N LYS A 47 1.88 27.11 -20.90
CA LYS A 47 1.24 27.63 -22.13
C LYS A 47 -0.17 28.17 -21.89
N THR A 48 -0.91 27.63 -20.92
CA THR A 48 -2.25 28.11 -20.57
C THR A 48 -2.21 29.35 -19.65
N ASN A 49 -1.22 29.45 -18.77
CA ASN A 49 -1.08 30.61 -17.86
C ASN A 49 -0.53 31.88 -18.54
N ALA A 50 0.05 31.79 -19.74
CA ALA A 50 0.46 32.97 -20.50
C ALA A 50 -0.71 33.67 -21.23
N SER A 51 -1.89 33.04 -21.31
CA SER A 51 -3.07 33.58 -22.01
C SER A 51 -4.18 34.07 -21.08
N ALA A 52 -4.06 33.88 -19.76
CA ALA A 52 -5.09 34.27 -18.79
C ALA A 52 -4.72 35.49 -17.91
N SER A 53 -3.60 36.16 -18.18
CA SER A 53 -3.09 37.28 -17.36
C SER A 53 -3.63 38.67 -17.75
N ASN A 54 -4.71 38.75 -18.52
CA ASN A 54 -5.43 39.99 -18.80
C ASN A 54 -6.92 39.82 -18.54
N GLU A 55 -7.34 39.74 -17.28
CA GLU A 55 -8.55 40.42 -16.81
C GLU A 55 -8.57 40.50 -15.29
N HIS A 56 -8.90 41.69 -14.82
CA HIS A 56 -8.73 42.19 -13.47
C HIS A 56 -10.05 42.11 -12.70
N GLN A 57 -9.93 42.11 -11.35
CA GLN A 57 -10.92 42.54 -10.35
C GLN A 57 -11.98 41.54 -9.86
N GLY A 58 -11.87 41.18 -8.57
CA GLY A 58 -12.99 40.59 -7.82
C GLY A 58 -12.69 39.77 -6.56
N ALA A 59 -11.55 39.93 -5.88
CA ALA A 59 -11.33 39.25 -4.59
C ALA A 59 -12.19 39.91 -3.48
N ARG A 60 -13.34 39.32 -3.17
CA ARG A 60 -14.10 39.61 -1.94
C ARG A 60 -13.59 38.71 -0.82
N ALA A 61 -13.24 39.33 0.30
CA ALA A 61 -12.94 38.65 1.56
C ALA A 61 -14.16 37.81 2.00
N PHE A 62 -13.91 36.53 2.31
CA PHE A 62 -14.87 35.66 2.96
C PHE A 62 -14.90 36.02 4.45
N THR A 63 -15.97 36.68 4.87
CA THR A 63 -16.28 36.87 6.29
C THR A 63 -17.01 35.64 6.83
N GLU A 64 -16.53 35.17 7.97
CA GLU A 64 -17.02 34.05 8.75
C GLU A 64 -18.46 34.30 9.26
N ASP A 65 -19.44 33.58 8.71
CA ASP A 65 -20.82 33.58 9.20
C ASP A 65 -21.17 32.15 9.66
N GLN A 66 -21.08 31.92 10.97
CA GLN A 66 -21.15 30.59 11.62
C GLN A 66 -22.54 29.93 11.61
N ASN A 67 -23.44 30.27 10.67
CA ASN A 67 -24.78 29.64 10.65
C ASN A 67 -25.46 29.55 9.27
N SER A 68 -24.71 29.61 8.17
CA SER A 68 -25.28 29.37 6.84
C SER A 68 -25.22 27.88 6.49
N THR A 69 -26.37 27.24 6.30
CA THR A 69 -26.46 25.97 5.58
C THR A 69 -26.02 26.23 4.14
N PHE A 70 -24.78 25.85 3.83
CA PHE A 70 -24.19 25.99 2.51
C PHE A 70 -24.95 25.11 1.52
N THR A 71 -25.79 25.72 0.68
CA THR A 71 -26.48 25.02 -0.42
C THR A 71 -25.69 25.18 -1.70
N PHE A 72 -25.17 24.07 -2.21
CA PHE A 72 -24.28 23.99 -3.36
C PHE A 72 -25.03 23.95 -4.71
N PRO A 73 -24.40 24.42 -5.82
CA PRO A 73 -25.00 24.39 -7.17
C PRO A 73 -25.18 22.97 -7.74
N GLU A 74 -26.20 22.79 -8.59
CA GLU A 74 -26.63 21.47 -9.12
C GLU A 74 -25.60 20.70 -9.96
N ARG A 75 -24.55 21.37 -10.48
CA ARG A 75 -23.54 20.77 -11.38
C ARG A 75 -22.09 20.95 -10.90
N MET A 76 -21.81 20.66 -9.64
CA MET A 76 -20.41 20.41 -9.26
C MET A 76 -19.97 19.03 -9.71
N ASP A 77 -18.78 18.97 -10.30
CA ASP A 77 -17.99 17.75 -10.51
C ASP A 77 -17.83 16.99 -9.18
N CYS A 78 -17.91 15.66 -9.20
CA CYS A 78 -17.77 14.84 -8.00
C CYS A 78 -16.43 15.05 -7.28
N GLU A 79 -15.37 15.42 -8.00
CA GLU A 79 -14.09 15.82 -7.42
C GLU A 79 -14.21 17.07 -6.52
N GLN A 80 -14.86 18.12 -7.04
CA GLN A 80 -15.08 19.36 -6.29
C GLN A 80 -15.96 19.14 -5.06
N ARG A 81 -16.95 18.24 -5.17
CA ARG A 81 -17.77 17.82 -4.04
C ARG A 81 -16.93 17.12 -2.97
N LEU A 82 -16.03 16.21 -3.36
CA LEU A 82 -15.15 15.54 -2.41
C LEU A 82 -14.27 16.56 -1.67
N LEU A 83 -13.69 17.54 -2.37
CA LEU A 83 -12.90 18.60 -1.76
C LEU A 83 -13.71 19.44 -0.77
N ALA A 84 -14.96 19.79 -1.10
CA ALA A 84 -15.84 20.54 -0.21
C ALA A 84 -16.27 19.73 1.04
N GLU A 85 -16.47 18.42 0.89
CA GLU A 85 -16.73 17.53 2.02
C GLU A 85 -15.48 17.36 2.89
N ALA A 86 -14.30 17.19 2.29
CA ALA A 86 -13.03 17.14 3.01
C ALA A 86 -12.80 18.45 3.79
N TYR A 87 -13.09 19.60 3.18
CA TYR A 87 -13.09 20.92 3.85
C TYR A 87 -13.98 20.92 5.10
N THR A 88 -15.21 20.43 4.96
CA THR A 88 -16.17 20.35 6.07
C THR A 88 -15.67 19.42 7.17
N CYS A 89 -15.08 18.29 6.80
CA CYS A 89 -14.48 17.35 7.73
C CYS A 89 -13.33 17.98 8.53
N VAL A 90 -12.44 18.72 7.88
CA VAL A 90 -11.28 19.38 8.51
C VAL A 90 -11.73 20.51 9.44
N THR A 91 -12.57 21.42 8.95
CA THR A 91 -13.00 22.61 9.70
C THR A 91 -13.84 22.28 10.93
N LYS A 92 -14.57 21.16 10.93
CA LYS A 92 -15.28 20.65 12.11
C LYS A 92 -14.37 20.39 13.31
N HIS A 93 -13.08 20.17 13.08
CA HIS A 93 -12.08 19.97 14.12
C HIS A 93 -11.29 21.24 14.48
N GLY A 94 -11.73 22.42 14.01
CA GLY A 94 -11.08 23.70 14.30
C GLY A 94 -9.76 23.91 13.57
N ILE A 95 -9.49 23.12 12.53
CA ILE A 95 -8.30 23.26 11.69
C ILE A 95 -8.63 24.21 10.55
N ASP A 96 -7.84 25.27 10.40
CA ASP A 96 -7.98 26.18 9.27
C ASP A 96 -7.68 25.45 7.96
N PHE A 97 -8.55 25.62 6.97
CA PHE A 97 -8.40 24.89 5.72
C PHE A 97 -7.19 25.35 4.90
N ASN A 98 -6.80 26.62 4.98
CA ASN A 98 -5.60 27.08 4.28
C ASN A 98 -4.34 26.47 4.91
N GLN A 99 -4.31 26.32 6.23
CA GLN A 99 -3.28 25.55 6.93
C GLN A 99 -3.34 24.07 6.57
N PHE A 100 -4.53 23.50 6.41
CA PHE A 100 -4.68 22.14 5.92
C PHE A 100 -4.10 21.96 4.50
N LEU A 101 -4.34 22.91 3.58
CA LEU A 101 -3.69 22.91 2.28
C LEU A 101 -2.16 23.05 2.38
N LEU A 102 -1.62 23.67 3.43
CA LEU A 102 -0.17 23.68 3.68
C LEU A 102 0.38 22.27 3.92
N MET A 103 -0.38 21.37 4.54
CA MET A 103 0.01 19.97 4.71
C MET A 103 0.27 19.31 3.35
N ALA A 104 -0.63 19.54 2.39
CA ALA A 104 -0.52 18.99 1.04
C ALA A 104 0.72 19.49 0.28
N VAL A 105 1.13 20.73 0.56
CA VAL A 105 2.29 21.38 -0.08
C VAL A 105 3.60 21.11 0.66
N SER A 106 3.57 20.98 1.99
CA SER A 106 4.77 20.77 2.82
C SER A 106 5.35 19.36 2.68
N THR A 107 4.54 18.37 2.31
CA THR A 107 5.02 17.03 1.94
C THR A 107 5.74 17.00 0.58
N ILE A 108 5.70 18.08 -0.20
CA ILE A 108 6.37 18.18 -1.50
C ILE A 108 7.80 18.72 -1.27
N ASN A 109 8.68 17.83 -0.80
CA ASN A 109 10.15 17.97 -0.66
C ASN A 109 10.69 19.20 0.09
N GLU A 110 11.34 18.95 1.24
CA GLU A 110 12.26 19.91 1.86
C GLU A 110 13.49 20.24 0.98
N ASP A 111 13.84 19.36 0.03
CA ASP A 111 14.98 19.52 -0.89
C ASP A 111 14.66 20.24 -2.20
N ALA A 112 13.38 20.40 -2.53
CA ALA A 112 13.00 21.18 -3.70
C ALA A 112 13.04 22.64 -3.28
N ASN A 113 13.74 23.47 -4.04
CA ASN A 113 13.86 24.93 -3.89
C ASN A 113 12.51 25.64 -4.20
N VAL A 114 11.41 25.08 -3.69
CA VAL A 114 10.04 25.55 -3.82
C VAL A 114 9.89 26.63 -2.77
N THR A 115 9.60 27.84 -3.26
CA THR A 115 9.29 28.97 -2.40
C THR A 115 8.16 28.56 -1.47
N LYS A 116 8.44 28.47 -0.15
CA LYS A 116 7.41 28.21 0.85
C LYS A 116 6.26 29.19 0.59
N PRO A 117 5.01 28.73 0.47
CA PRO A 117 3.89 29.63 0.29
C PRO A 117 3.89 30.68 1.41
N ALA A 118 3.67 31.95 1.10
CA ALA A 118 3.58 33.04 2.09
C ALA A 118 2.51 32.81 3.20
N ILE A 119 1.70 31.76 3.04
CA ILE A 119 0.69 31.27 3.98
C ILE A 119 1.32 30.63 5.24
N THR A 120 2.62 30.28 5.24
CA THR A 120 3.31 29.70 6.42
C THR A 120 3.76 30.74 7.45
N ASP A 121 3.73 32.04 7.12
CA ASP A 121 4.25 33.08 8.01
C ASP A 121 3.39 33.18 9.29
N GLY A 122 3.99 32.82 10.43
CA GLY A 122 3.34 32.85 11.74
C GLY A 122 2.69 31.54 12.18
N VAL A 123 2.73 30.47 11.37
CA VAL A 123 2.21 29.15 11.77
C VAL A 123 3.30 28.34 12.47
N ASN A 124 3.05 27.94 13.72
CA ASN A 124 3.92 27.00 14.43
C ASN A 124 3.66 25.58 13.90
N MET A 125 4.51 25.10 12.97
CA MET A 125 4.32 23.80 12.30
C MET A 125 4.30 22.61 13.25
N THR A 126 5.01 22.68 14.39
CA THR A 126 4.99 21.60 15.39
C THR A 126 3.63 21.50 16.07
N GLU A 127 3.10 22.64 16.51
CA GLU A 127 1.79 22.71 17.14
C GLU A 127 0.67 22.35 16.15
N PHE A 128 0.78 22.85 14.91
CA PHE A 128 -0.14 22.49 13.84
C PHE A 128 -0.14 20.99 13.56
N ARG A 129 1.05 20.37 13.46
CA ARG A 129 1.17 18.91 13.31
C ARG A 129 0.50 18.16 14.44
N GLU A 130 0.77 18.54 15.69
CA GLU A 130 0.13 17.90 16.85
C GLU A 130 -1.40 17.99 16.80
N GLN A 131 -1.95 19.17 16.48
CA GLN A 131 -3.38 19.38 16.36
C GLN A 131 -4.00 18.52 15.25
N VAL A 132 -3.42 18.53 14.04
CA VAL A 132 -3.90 17.76 12.89
C VAL A 132 -3.84 16.26 13.16
N CYS A 133 -2.72 15.77 13.69
CA CYS A 133 -2.50 14.34 13.88
C CYS A 133 -3.35 13.76 15.02
N LYS A 134 -3.69 14.56 16.03
CA LYS A 134 -4.60 14.16 17.10
C LYS A 134 -6.03 13.85 16.63
N VAL A 135 -6.49 14.51 15.56
CA VAL A 135 -7.84 14.31 14.99
C VAL A 135 -7.84 13.56 13.67
N ARG A 136 -6.67 13.05 13.24
CA ARG A 136 -6.46 12.36 11.96
C ARG A 136 -7.54 11.32 11.70
N ASP A 137 -7.72 10.35 12.59
CA ASP A 137 -8.64 9.23 12.35
C ASP A 137 -10.09 9.69 12.17
N SER A 138 -10.49 10.77 12.84
CA SER A 138 -11.83 11.38 12.69
C SER A 138 -11.99 12.06 11.33
N ILE A 139 -11.01 12.85 10.91
CA ILE A 139 -11.02 13.50 9.58
C ILE A 139 -11.00 12.44 8.48
N MET A 140 -10.10 11.45 8.58
CA MET A 140 -9.97 10.37 7.61
C MET A 140 -11.27 9.57 7.48
N THR A 141 -11.91 9.23 8.60
CA THR A 141 -13.22 8.54 8.59
C THR A 141 -14.31 9.39 7.95
N CYS A 142 -14.34 10.70 8.25
CA CYS A 142 -15.29 11.64 7.66
C CYS A 142 -15.10 11.73 6.13
N THR A 143 -13.88 11.97 5.67
CA THR A 143 -13.54 12.08 4.24
C THR A 143 -13.78 10.76 3.50
N PHE A 144 -13.46 9.62 4.13
CA PHE A 144 -13.74 8.28 3.58
C PHE A 144 -15.26 8.07 3.36
N ASN A 145 -16.07 8.45 4.35
CA ASN A 145 -17.53 8.32 4.23
C ASN A 145 -18.10 9.24 3.14
N ALA A 146 -17.57 10.45 3.01
CA ALA A 146 -17.93 11.37 1.93
C ALA A 146 -17.57 10.80 0.55
N ALA A 147 -16.32 10.34 0.38
CA ALA A 147 -15.87 9.71 -0.86
C ALA A 147 -16.70 8.49 -1.21
N LYS A 148 -16.99 7.62 -0.23
CA LYS A 148 -17.87 6.45 -0.43
C LYS A 148 -19.26 6.86 -0.90
N THR A 149 -19.84 7.90 -0.31
CA THR A 149 -21.15 8.41 -0.71
C THR A 149 -21.14 8.91 -2.17
N LEU A 150 -20.05 9.57 -2.60
CA LEU A 150 -19.88 10.03 -3.98
C LEU A 150 -19.64 8.86 -4.95
N ILE A 151 -18.84 7.87 -4.55
CA ILE A 151 -18.61 6.65 -5.33
C ILE A 151 -19.93 5.90 -5.55
N ASP A 152 -20.76 5.78 -4.52
CA ASP A 152 -22.07 5.11 -4.61
C ASP A 152 -23.10 5.95 -5.39
N ALA A 153 -22.89 7.26 -5.53
CA ALA A 153 -23.82 8.15 -6.23
C ALA A 153 -23.86 7.87 -7.74
N GLN A 154 -25.06 7.68 -8.27
CA GLN A 154 -25.27 7.45 -9.70
C GLN A 154 -24.84 8.65 -10.56
N ALA A 155 -24.88 9.86 -10.00
CA ALA A 155 -24.42 11.08 -10.66
C ALA A 155 -22.92 11.05 -11.00
N CYS A 156 -22.10 10.32 -10.22
CA CYS A 156 -20.67 10.18 -10.47
C CYS A 156 -20.33 8.99 -11.38
N ALA A 157 -21.30 8.10 -11.65
CA ALA A 157 -21.08 6.84 -12.36
C ALA A 157 -21.02 6.97 -13.89
N ASN A 158 -21.53 8.08 -14.45
CA ASN A 158 -21.69 8.26 -15.88
C ASN A 158 -21.73 9.74 -16.24
N SER A 159 -20.56 10.35 -16.42
CA SER A 159 -20.41 11.60 -17.18
C SER A 159 -20.06 11.33 -18.64
N ALA A 160 -20.39 10.15 -19.18
CA ALA A 160 -20.37 9.95 -20.62
C ALA A 160 -21.43 10.87 -21.23
N GLN A 161 -21.00 12.02 -21.78
CA GLN A 161 -21.89 12.87 -22.55
C GLN A 161 -22.53 12.03 -23.66
N PRO A 162 -23.85 11.95 -23.74
CA PRO A 162 -24.51 11.22 -24.81
C PRO A 162 -24.28 11.99 -26.12
N GLY A 163 -23.25 11.64 -26.88
CA GLY A 163 -22.97 12.35 -28.14
C GLY A 163 -21.74 11.99 -28.99
N GLN A 164 -20.75 11.23 -28.52
CA GLN A 164 -19.56 10.89 -29.34
C GLN A 164 -19.43 9.37 -29.61
N GLY A 165 -19.21 9.03 -30.88
CA GLY A 165 -19.47 7.73 -31.48
C GLY A 165 -18.61 6.55 -31.00
N SER A 166 -19.29 5.55 -30.46
CA SER A 166 -19.27 4.11 -30.80
C SER A 166 -18.00 3.36 -31.25
N ASP A 167 -16.77 3.73 -30.87
CA ASP A 167 -15.61 2.84 -31.17
C ASP A 167 -14.46 2.86 -30.14
N ALA A 168 -14.78 2.97 -28.85
CA ALA A 168 -13.77 2.91 -27.79
C ALA A 168 -14.26 2.13 -26.56
N THR A 169 -13.97 0.83 -26.52
CA THR A 169 -14.16 -0.01 -25.32
C THR A 169 -13.12 0.25 -24.23
N ASP A 170 -12.04 0.96 -24.53
CA ASP A 170 -10.98 1.32 -23.56
C ASP A 170 -11.16 2.71 -22.92
N ASP A 171 -11.93 3.64 -23.52
CA ASP A 171 -12.16 5.00 -22.97
C ASP A 171 -13.25 5.08 -21.89
N LEU A 172 -13.92 3.96 -21.61
CA LEU A 172 -14.99 3.87 -20.61
C LEU A 172 -14.48 3.93 -19.16
N LEU A 173 -13.19 3.66 -18.93
CA LEU A 173 -12.57 3.76 -17.60
C LEU A 173 -12.09 5.18 -17.25
N LEU A 174 -11.74 6.01 -18.25
CA LEU A 174 -11.21 7.36 -18.02
C LEU A 174 -12.29 8.42 -17.73
N ASN A 175 -13.54 8.18 -18.15
CA ASN A 175 -14.65 9.11 -17.94
C ASN A 175 -15.50 8.83 -16.69
N ASP A 176 -15.10 7.87 -15.85
CA ASP A 176 -15.76 7.59 -14.58
C ASP A 176 -15.21 8.52 -13.50
N GLN A 177 -15.99 9.54 -13.09
CA GLN A 177 -15.61 10.46 -12.02
C GLN A 177 -15.36 9.75 -10.68
N ARG A 178 -15.84 8.51 -10.51
CA ARG A 178 -15.52 7.70 -9.33
C ARG A 178 -14.03 7.36 -9.24
N TYR A 179 -13.37 7.20 -10.38
CA TYR A 179 -11.93 6.97 -10.43
C TYR A 179 -11.18 8.20 -9.93
N LEU A 180 -11.54 9.39 -10.41
CA LEU A 180 -10.96 10.66 -9.97
C LEU A 180 -11.21 10.90 -8.47
N VAL A 181 -12.43 10.66 -7.97
CA VAL A 181 -12.76 10.75 -6.54
C VAL A 181 -11.87 9.82 -5.72
N LYS A 182 -11.61 8.60 -6.21
CA LYS A 182 -10.75 7.64 -5.53
C LYS A 182 -9.28 8.11 -5.51
N GLU A 183 -8.74 8.55 -6.65
CA GLU A 183 -7.36 9.08 -6.72
C GLU A 183 -7.17 10.31 -5.81
N GLN A 184 -8.10 11.26 -5.85
CA GLN A 184 -8.09 12.45 -5.01
C GLN A 184 -8.10 12.08 -3.52
N MET A 185 -8.95 11.12 -3.16
CA MET A 185 -9.03 10.59 -1.80
C MET A 185 -7.70 9.96 -1.40
N GLU A 186 -7.15 9.05 -2.20
CA GLU A 186 -5.85 8.42 -1.94
C GLU A 186 -4.72 9.46 -1.77
N ALA A 187 -4.71 10.52 -2.59
CA ALA A 187 -3.77 11.62 -2.45
C ALA A 187 -3.91 12.37 -1.11
N ILE A 188 -5.14 12.74 -0.72
CA ILE A 188 -5.42 13.41 0.56
C ILE A 188 -5.01 12.51 1.73
N LEU A 189 -5.42 11.23 1.69
CA LEU A 189 -5.11 10.26 2.74
C LEU A 189 -3.61 10.01 2.85
N GLY A 190 -2.91 9.90 1.72
CA GLY A 190 -1.46 9.70 1.66
C GLY A 190 -0.69 10.89 2.25
N GLN A 191 -1.10 12.12 1.96
CA GLN A 191 -0.47 13.31 2.54
C GLN A 191 -0.67 13.38 4.05
N TYR A 192 -1.88 13.08 4.54
CA TYR A 192 -2.15 12.95 5.98
C TYR A 192 -1.26 11.92 6.65
N ASP A 193 -1.12 10.77 6.01
CA ASP A 193 -0.36 9.65 6.53
C ASP A 193 1.13 9.95 6.63
N VAL A 194 1.70 10.63 5.63
CA VAL A 194 3.10 11.10 5.65
C VAL A 194 3.28 12.20 6.68
N PHE A 195 2.41 13.21 6.70
CA PHE A 195 2.52 14.33 7.62
C PHE A 195 2.40 13.91 9.10
N CYS A 196 1.57 12.90 9.37
CA CYS A 196 1.38 12.34 10.70
C CYS A 196 2.18 11.06 10.95
N ALA A 197 3.16 10.75 10.10
CA ALA A 197 4.07 9.64 10.35
C ALA A 197 4.92 9.94 11.59
N GLU A 198 5.08 8.96 12.47
CA GLU A 198 6.08 8.99 13.53
C GLU A 198 7.48 8.89 12.91
N PRO A 199 8.51 9.55 13.46
CA PRO A 199 9.87 9.49 12.91
C PRO A 199 10.41 8.07 12.74
N CYS A 200 10.04 7.14 13.63
CA CYS A 200 10.45 5.74 13.54
C CYS A 200 9.97 5.04 12.26
N ARG A 201 8.90 5.53 11.62
CA ARG A 201 8.35 4.93 10.41
C ARG A 201 9.34 4.99 9.24
N GLU A 202 10.08 6.08 9.14
CA GLU A 202 11.04 6.33 8.06
C GLU A 202 12.28 5.44 8.21
N THR A 203 12.71 5.18 9.45
CA THR A 203 13.91 4.38 9.73
C THR A 203 13.63 2.91 10.01
N LEU A 204 12.37 2.50 10.21
CA LEU A 204 12.02 1.17 10.72
C LEU A 204 12.69 0.02 9.93
N LEU A 205 12.66 0.06 8.61
CA LEU A 205 13.24 -1.00 7.79
C LEU A 205 14.78 -1.00 7.86
N ASP A 206 15.41 0.16 8.00
CA ASP A 206 16.86 0.26 8.17
C ASP A 206 17.27 -0.15 9.59
N ASP A 207 16.47 0.18 10.61
CA ASP A 207 16.66 -0.30 11.98
C ASP A 207 16.50 -1.82 12.06
N MET A 208 15.61 -2.41 11.24
CA MET A 208 15.48 -3.87 11.10
C MET A 208 16.68 -4.49 10.38
N LYS A 209 17.21 -3.84 9.34
CA LYS A 209 18.47 -4.25 8.68
C LYS A 209 19.64 -4.26 9.66
N ALA A 210 19.73 -3.27 10.54
CA ALA A 210 20.77 -3.21 11.57
C ALA A 210 20.75 -4.42 12.53
N CYS A 211 19.60 -5.10 12.68
CA CYS A 211 19.54 -6.37 13.41
C CYS A 211 20.38 -7.47 12.75
N TYR A 212 20.51 -7.49 11.41
CA TYR A 212 21.35 -8.45 10.70
C TYR A 212 22.84 -8.13 10.89
N GLU A 213 23.22 -6.85 10.78
CA GLU A 213 24.61 -6.39 10.98
C GLU A 213 25.15 -6.78 12.35
N LYS A 214 24.31 -6.71 13.38
CA LYS A 214 24.66 -7.08 14.76
C LYS A 214 25.16 -8.52 14.90
N PHE A 215 24.78 -9.41 13.99
CA PHE A 215 25.20 -10.81 13.97
C PHE A 215 26.17 -11.12 12.82
N GLU A 216 26.80 -10.09 12.24
CA GLU A 216 27.75 -10.19 11.12
C GLU A 216 27.11 -10.76 9.84
N LEU A 217 25.79 -10.58 9.66
CA LEU A 217 25.08 -10.97 8.45
C LEU A 217 24.94 -9.78 7.50
N ASP A 218 24.93 -10.05 6.19
CA ASP A 218 24.66 -9.01 5.18
C ASP A 218 23.23 -8.47 5.35
N PRO A 219 23.04 -7.15 5.56
CA PRO A 219 21.73 -6.50 5.59
C PRO A 219 20.89 -6.74 4.35
N ALA A 220 21.50 -6.99 3.18
CA ALA A 220 20.78 -7.24 1.93
C ALA A 220 19.99 -8.57 1.96
N ILE A 221 20.25 -9.45 2.94
CA ILE A 221 19.45 -10.65 3.20
C ILE A 221 18.07 -10.26 3.77
N PHE A 222 17.95 -9.13 4.46
CA PHE A 222 16.67 -8.60 4.91
C PHE A 222 15.93 -7.96 3.72
N LEU A 223 14.82 -8.59 3.31
CA LEU A 223 14.01 -8.19 2.14
C LEU A 223 14.84 -8.15 0.84
N PRO A 224 15.28 -9.31 0.33
CA PRO A 224 16.09 -9.37 -0.87
C PRO A 224 15.34 -8.76 -2.05
N THR A 225 16.04 -7.98 -2.88
CA THR A 225 15.45 -7.29 -4.04
C THR A 225 15.04 -8.23 -5.17
N LYS A 226 15.64 -9.43 -5.22
CA LYS A 226 15.33 -10.46 -6.20
C LYS A 226 14.25 -11.39 -5.67
N SER A 227 13.29 -11.74 -6.53
CA SER A 227 12.17 -12.64 -6.20
C SER A 227 12.59 -14.03 -5.70
N SER A 228 13.82 -14.47 -5.99
CA SER A 228 14.42 -15.74 -5.57
C SER A 228 15.72 -15.58 -4.75
N GLY A 229 15.92 -14.43 -4.11
CA GLY A 229 17.14 -14.16 -3.36
C GLY A 229 17.35 -15.09 -2.15
N PRO A 230 18.60 -15.27 -1.68
CA PRO A 230 18.91 -16.02 -0.47
C PRO A 230 18.23 -15.36 0.74
N VAL A 231 17.45 -16.15 1.49
CA VAL A 231 16.65 -15.66 2.64
C VAL A 231 17.39 -15.81 3.98
N ILE A 232 18.29 -16.80 4.07
CA ILE A 232 19.09 -17.07 5.29
C ILE A 232 20.59 -17.11 5.00
N GLY A 233 21.02 -16.58 3.85
CA GLY A 233 22.41 -16.64 3.36
C GLY A 233 22.55 -17.40 2.05
N SER A 234 23.67 -17.18 1.37
CA SER A 234 24.01 -17.72 0.04
C SER A 234 25.12 -18.77 0.08
N ASP A 235 25.87 -18.83 1.17
CA ASP A 235 26.92 -19.82 1.42
C ASP A 235 26.79 -20.47 2.80
N SER A 236 27.61 -21.49 3.05
CA SER A 236 27.58 -22.26 4.30
C SER A 236 27.85 -21.39 5.52
N TRP A 237 28.75 -20.41 5.42
CA TRP A 237 29.11 -19.58 6.57
C TRP A 237 27.97 -18.63 6.94
N GLU A 238 27.34 -17.99 5.95
CA GLU A 238 26.19 -17.12 6.18
C GLU A 238 25.01 -17.91 6.78
N VAL A 239 24.71 -19.08 6.20
CA VAL A 239 23.63 -19.95 6.67
C VAL A 239 23.86 -20.45 8.08
N ASP A 240 25.07 -20.91 8.40
CA ASP A 240 25.41 -21.37 9.75
C ASP A 240 25.33 -20.22 10.77
N THR A 241 25.84 -19.04 10.40
CA THR A 241 25.79 -17.84 11.24
C THR A 241 24.35 -17.39 11.48
N PHE A 242 23.53 -17.37 10.43
CA PHE A 242 22.11 -17.05 10.52
C PHE A 242 21.39 -18.04 11.44
N CYS A 243 21.53 -19.33 11.17
CA CYS A 243 20.78 -20.37 11.91
C CYS A 243 21.20 -20.47 13.37
N LYS A 244 22.48 -20.25 13.68
CA LYS A 244 22.98 -20.17 15.06
C LYS A 244 22.39 -18.99 15.83
N ASN A 245 22.20 -17.84 15.17
CA ASN A 245 21.71 -16.61 15.79
C ASN A 245 20.21 -16.34 15.60
N ARG A 246 19.49 -17.21 14.88
CA ARG A 246 18.10 -17.04 14.44
C ARG A 246 17.17 -16.50 15.52
N ASN A 247 17.16 -17.10 16.71
CA ASN A 247 16.24 -16.69 17.77
C ASN A 247 16.55 -15.26 18.28
N SER A 248 17.84 -14.94 18.40
CA SER A 248 18.30 -13.60 18.79
C SER A 248 18.02 -12.56 17.71
N LEU A 249 18.16 -12.93 16.43
CA LEU A 249 17.80 -12.09 15.29
C LEU A 249 16.30 -11.79 15.26
N VAL A 250 15.45 -12.82 15.33
CA VAL A 250 13.99 -12.66 15.39
C VAL A 250 13.57 -11.80 16.59
N SER A 251 14.22 -11.98 17.74
CA SER A 251 13.96 -11.14 18.92
C SER A 251 14.36 -9.69 18.71
N CYS A 252 15.45 -9.41 17.98
CA CYS A 252 15.84 -8.05 17.60
C CYS A 252 14.78 -7.44 16.70
N LEU A 253 14.40 -8.13 15.61
CA LEU A 253 13.39 -7.65 14.66
C LEU A 253 12.04 -7.34 15.34
N LYS A 254 11.59 -8.21 16.23
CA LYS A 254 10.35 -7.99 17.00
C LYS A 254 10.46 -6.80 17.94
N THR A 255 11.58 -6.66 18.65
CA THR A 255 11.81 -5.47 19.50
C THR A 255 11.80 -4.19 18.68
N THR A 256 12.44 -4.19 17.51
CA THR A 256 12.44 -3.05 16.59
C THR A 256 11.03 -2.73 16.10
N ARG A 257 10.25 -3.73 15.66
CA ARG A 257 8.82 -3.57 15.34
C ARG A 257 8.06 -2.94 16.50
N ASP A 258 8.16 -3.54 17.69
CA ASP A 258 7.38 -3.15 18.86
C ASP A 258 7.75 -1.75 19.39
N SER A 259 8.95 -1.27 19.08
CA SER A 259 9.41 0.08 19.43
C SER A 259 8.78 1.19 18.56
N CYS A 260 8.24 0.85 17.40
CA CYS A 260 7.59 1.80 16.50
C CYS A 260 6.06 1.57 16.48
N PRO A 261 5.24 2.49 17.02
CA PRO A 261 3.79 2.34 17.09
C PRO A 261 3.08 2.12 15.74
N GLN A 262 3.72 2.54 14.64
CA GLN A 262 3.21 2.40 13.27
C GLN A 262 3.82 1.21 12.51
N SER A 263 4.56 0.34 13.19
CA SER A 263 5.26 -0.77 12.52
C SER A 263 4.31 -1.71 11.79
N ASP A 264 3.17 -2.08 12.37
CA ASP A 264 2.19 -2.94 11.71
C ASP A 264 1.72 -2.38 10.35
N GLN A 265 1.58 -1.05 10.24
CA GLN A 265 1.23 -0.39 8.98
C GLN A 265 2.37 -0.49 7.95
N VAL A 266 3.61 -0.23 8.36
CA VAL A 266 4.78 -0.32 7.47
C VAL A 266 5.00 -1.77 7.01
N LEU A 267 4.99 -2.71 7.95
CA LEU A 267 5.26 -4.11 7.68
C LEU A 267 4.15 -4.75 6.85
N SER A 268 2.88 -4.42 7.11
CA SER A 268 1.77 -4.90 6.27
C SER A 268 1.83 -4.36 4.84
N ALA A 269 2.28 -3.10 4.64
CA ALA A 269 2.45 -2.53 3.30
C ALA A 269 3.48 -3.29 2.45
N ILE A 270 4.47 -3.92 3.08
CA ILE A 270 5.47 -4.78 2.41
C ILE A 270 5.21 -6.28 2.61
N SER A 271 4.03 -6.66 3.11
CA SER A 271 3.65 -8.06 3.35
C SER A 271 4.57 -8.83 4.32
N LEU A 272 5.20 -8.13 5.26
CA LEU A 272 6.12 -8.74 6.22
C LEU A 272 5.39 -9.10 7.52
N ASP A 273 5.24 -10.40 7.78
CA ASP A 273 4.80 -10.95 9.06
C ASP A 273 5.99 -11.63 9.74
N LEU A 274 6.49 -11.04 10.82
CA LEU A 274 7.67 -11.55 11.52
C LEU A 274 7.44 -12.91 12.20
N ASP A 275 6.21 -13.21 12.60
CA ASP A 275 5.87 -14.50 13.23
C ASP A 275 5.85 -15.62 12.19
N THR A 276 5.21 -15.35 11.06
CA THR A 276 5.20 -16.26 9.91
C THR A 276 6.60 -16.43 9.31
N MET A 277 7.37 -15.35 9.19
CA MET A 277 8.76 -15.39 8.75
C MET A 277 9.64 -16.24 9.68
N ALA A 278 9.46 -16.13 11.00
CA ALA A 278 10.20 -16.93 11.97
C ALA A 278 9.93 -18.44 11.81
N LYS A 279 8.69 -18.84 11.51
CA LYS A 279 8.35 -20.24 11.16
C LYS A 279 9.09 -20.69 9.91
N GLY A 280 9.15 -19.82 8.89
CA GLY A 280 9.92 -20.07 7.67
C GLY A 280 11.41 -20.30 7.95
N PHE A 281 12.02 -19.47 8.81
CA PHE A 281 13.41 -19.65 9.22
C PHE A 281 13.66 -20.97 9.95
N GLU A 282 12.71 -21.44 10.75
CA GLU A 282 12.82 -22.75 11.40
C GLU A 282 12.86 -23.89 10.39
N VAL A 283 12.02 -23.84 9.36
CA VAL A 283 12.04 -24.82 8.27
C VAL A 283 13.36 -24.78 7.51
N LEU A 284 13.82 -23.59 7.10
CA LEU A 284 15.05 -23.45 6.33
C LEU A 284 16.28 -23.92 7.11
N CYS A 285 16.37 -23.57 8.40
CA CYS A 285 17.46 -24.01 9.27
C CYS A 285 17.42 -25.50 9.65
N SER A 286 16.30 -26.20 9.41
CA SER A 286 16.23 -27.65 9.66
C SER A 286 16.94 -28.49 8.59
N GLU A 287 17.18 -27.92 7.40
CA GLU A 287 17.74 -28.63 6.24
C GLU A 287 18.69 -27.72 5.44
N THR A 288 19.69 -27.12 6.09
CA THR A 288 20.61 -26.12 5.50
C THR A 288 21.31 -26.60 4.22
N ASP A 289 21.76 -27.86 4.19
CA ASP A 289 22.37 -28.48 2.99
C ASP A 289 21.41 -28.55 1.80
N VAL A 290 20.13 -28.76 2.06
CA VAL A 290 19.08 -28.84 1.02
C VAL A 290 18.73 -27.43 0.55
N TYR A 291 18.67 -26.47 1.47
CA TYR A 291 18.46 -25.06 1.17
C TYR A 291 19.55 -24.52 0.24
N LEU A 292 20.83 -24.70 0.57
CA LEU A 292 21.95 -24.19 -0.23
C LEU A 292 21.93 -24.77 -1.65
N LYS A 293 21.66 -26.07 -1.80
CA LYS A 293 21.49 -26.70 -3.13
C LYS A 293 20.24 -26.23 -3.86
N GLY A 294 19.22 -25.80 -3.12
CA GLY A 294 17.98 -25.27 -3.66
C GLY A 294 18.10 -23.88 -4.27
N LEU A 295 19.11 -23.08 -3.86
CA LEU A 295 19.34 -21.74 -4.42
C LEU A 295 19.50 -21.79 -5.94
N ASP A 296 20.31 -22.74 -6.44
CA ASP A 296 20.52 -22.94 -7.88
C ASP A 296 19.26 -23.42 -8.63
N CYS A 297 18.37 -24.14 -7.94
CA CYS A 297 17.11 -24.61 -8.53
C CYS A 297 16.15 -23.43 -8.77
N PHE A 298 16.05 -22.52 -7.80
CA PHE A 298 15.06 -21.44 -7.81
C PHE A 298 15.55 -20.12 -8.40
N GLU A 299 16.82 -20.03 -8.77
CA GLU A 299 17.44 -18.82 -9.36
C GLU A 299 16.67 -18.28 -10.57
N THR A 300 16.11 -19.14 -11.42
CA THR A 300 15.35 -18.74 -12.60
C THR A 300 13.94 -19.31 -12.55
N HIS A 301 12.92 -18.46 -12.72
CA HIS A 301 11.53 -18.93 -12.85
C HIS A 301 11.25 -19.48 -14.25
N SER A 302 10.54 -20.61 -14.32
CA SER A 302 9.97 -21.06 -15.59
C SER A 302 8.74 -20.22 -15.94
N HIS A 303 8.31 -20.26 -17.20
CA HIS A 303 7.08 -19.60 -17.63
C HIS A 303 5.85 -20.08 -16.80
N GLN A 304 5.78 -21.38 -16.53
CA GLN A 304 4.71 -22.02 -15.78
C GLN A 304 4.66 -21.53 -14.34
N VAL A 305 5.82 -21.38 -13.69
CA VAL A 305 5.92 -20.74 -12.36
C VAL A 305 5.38 -19.31 -12.43
N GLY A 306 5.81 -18.52 -13.42
CA GLY A 306 5.29 -17.16 -13.63
C GLY A 306 3.76 -17.10 -13.82
N VAL A 307 3.17 -18.09 -14.52
CA VAL A 307 1.71 -18.24 -14.66
C VAL A 307 1.05 -18.50 -13.30
N CYS A 308 1.61 -19.41 -12.49
CA CYS A 308 1.08 -19.71 -11.15
C CYS A 308 1.10 -18.49 -10.22
N HIS A 309 2.17 -17.68 -10.26
CA HIS A 309 2.24 -16.41 -9.53
C HIS A 309 1.18 -15.41 -10.02
N SER A 310 1.02 -15.28 -11.35
CA SER A 310 0.01 -14.39 -11.93
C SER A 310 -1.43 -14.80 -11.58
N VAL A 311 -1.70 -16.10 -11.49
CA VAL A 311 -3.01 -16.64 -11.07
C VAL A 311 -3.29 -16.32 -9.59
N LYS A 312 -2.30 -16.48 -8.70
CA LYS A 312 -2.42 -16.07 -7.28
C LYS A 312 -2.81 -14.60 -7.19
N TYR A 313 -2.05 -13.72 -7.84
CA TYR A 313 -2.25 -12.28 -7.81
C TYR A 313 -3.65 -11.89 -8.28
N ARG A 314 -4.05 -12.33 -9.47
CA ARG A 314 -5.39 -12.06 -10.00
C ARG A 314 -6.49 -12.66 -9.14
N GLY A 315 -6.25 -13.82 -8.54
CA GLY A 315 -7.20 -14.47 -7.63
C GLY A 315 -7.49 -13.62 -6.39
N VAL A 316 -6.46 -13.05 -5.77
CA VAL A 316 -6.61 -12.20 -4.58
C VAL A 316 -7.31 -10.89 -4.93
N ILE A 317 -6.92 -10.25 -6.04
CA ILE A 317 -7.58 -9.02 -6.50
C ILE A 317 -9.07 -9.27 -6.73
N ARG A 318 -9.41 -10.35 -7.43
CA ARG A 318 -10.81 -10.71 -7.67
C ARG A 318 -11.56 -11.01 -6.37
N ALA A 319 -10.90 -11.65 -5.39
CA ALA A 319 -11.50 -11.88 -4.09
C ALA A 319 -11.80 -10.55 -3.38
N ALA A 320 -10.91 -9.57 -3.44
CA ALA A 320 -11.09 -8.25 -2.83
C ALA A 320 -12.20 -7.44 -3.52
N GLN A 321 -12.22 -7.44 -4.85
CA GLN A 321 -13.28 -6.81 -5.65
C GLN A 321 -14.65 -7.40 -5.31
N ARG A 322 -14.78 -8.73 -5.32
CA ARG A 322 -16.03 -9.43 -4.97
C ARG A 322 -16.44 -9.21 -3.52
N ALA A 323 -15.49 -9.17 -2.59
CA ALA A 323 -15.78 -8.89 -1.20
C ALA A 323 -16.43 -7.51 -1.03
N THR A 324 -15.97 -6.52 -1.79
CA THR A 324 -16.53 -5.17 -1.81
C THR A 324 -17.91 -5.14 -2.47
N GLU A 325 -18.02 -5.65 -3.70
CA GLU A 325 -19.26 -5.65 -4.49
C GLU A 325 -20.40 -6.42 -3.79
N LEU A 326 -20.08 -7.58 -3.23
CA LEU A 326 -21.05 -8.49 -2.62
C LEU A 326 -21.11 -8.34 -1.09
N LYS A 327 -20.43 -7.33 -0.53
CA LYS A 327 -20.38 -7.03 0.91
C LYS A 327 -20.10 -8.29 1.75
N TRP A 328 -19.06 -9.04 1.38
CA TRP A 328 -18.67 -10.25 2.11
C TRP A 328 -18.29 -9.93 3.55
N SER A 329 -18.54 -10.87 4.45
CA SER A 329 -17.90 -10.85 5.76
C SER A 329 -16.39 -11.03 5.62
N GLN A 330 -15.64 -10.54 6.61
CA GLN A 330 -14.18 -10.72 6.67
C GLN A 330 -13.80 -12.21 6.59
N ASP A 331 -14.49 -13.08 7.32
CA ASP A 331 -14.25 -14.53 7.29
C ASP A 331 -14.44 -15.13 5.89
N LYS A 332 -15.47 -14.69 5.15
CA LYS A 332 -15.73 -15.19 3.80
C LYS A 332 -14.64 -14.72 2.83
N TYR A 333 -14.24 -13.46 2.92
CA TYR A 333 -13.12 -12.92 2.14
C TYR A 333 -11.83 -13.70 2.43
N PHE A 334 -11.53 -13.90 3.71
CA PHE A 334 -10.35 -14.61 4.14
C PHE A 334 -10.33 -16.06 3.62
N ASN A 335 -11.46 -16.78 3.72
CA ASN A 335 -11.58 -18.14 3.19
C ASN A 335 -11.36 -18.22 1.66
N GLU A 336 -11.82 -17.23 0.90
CA GLU A 336 -11.57 -17.17 -0.54
C GLU A 336 -10.08 -16.94 -0.84
N VAL A 337 -9.43 -16.02 -0.11
CA VAL A 337 -7.99 -15.76 -0.23
C VAL A 337 -7.18 -17.01 0.13
N CYS A 338 -7.53 -17.72 1.20
CA CYS A 338 -6.92 -18.99 1.56
C CYS A 338 -7.02 -20.01 0.42
N GLY A 339 -8.18 -20.12 -0.22
CA GLY A 339 -8.36 -21.00 -1.38
C GLY A 339 -7.47 -20.61 -2.56
N VAL A 340 -7.24 -19.32 -2.79
CA VAL A 340 -6.28 -18.85 -3.81
C VAL A 340 -4.84 -19.23 -3.45
N ILE A 341 -4.44 -19.07 -2.18
CA ILE A 341 -3.09 -19.40 -1.70
C ILE A 341 -2.82 -20.90 -1.84
N VAL A 342 -3.74 -21.77 -1.38
CA VAL A 342 -3.57 -23.22 -1.46
C VAL A 342 -3.46 -23.68 -2.91
N ARG A 343 -4.34 -23.20 -3.80
CA ARG A 343 -4.27 -23.50 -5.25
C ARG A 343 -2.97 -23.01 -5.89
N HIS A 344 -2.44 -21.86 -5.44
CA HIS A 344 -1.16 -21.36 -5.92
C HIS A 344 -0.01 -22.29 -5.51
N ILE A 345 0.02 -22.76 -4.26
CA ILE A 345 1.04 -23.71 -3.79
C ILE A 345 1.01 -24.98 -4.65
N GLU A 346 -0.16 -25.53 -4.92
CA GLU A 346 -0.29 -26.71 -5.78
C GLU A 346 0.21 -26.44 -7.21
N CYS A 347 -0.23 -25.32 -7.82
CA CYS A 347 0.20 -24.91 -9.16
C CYS A 347 1.73 -24.76 -9.23
N ASP A 348 2.31 -24.01 -8.29
CA ASP A 348 3.75 -23.72 -8.24
C ASP A 348 4.53 -25.03 -8.06
N MET A 349 4.16 -25.87 -7.10
CA MET A 349 4.83 -27.15 -6.88
C MET A 349 4.78 -28.06 -8.10
N ASN A 350 3.64 -28.13 -8.81
CA ASN A 350 3.51 -28.91 -10.03
C ASN A 350 4.38 -28.34 -11.15
N ALA A 351 4.41 -27.01 -11.33
CA ALA A 351 5.26 -26.35 -12.31
C ALA A 351 6.75 -26.63 -12.09
N TRP A 352 7.21 -26.67 -10.84
CA TRP A 352 8.58 -27.03 -10.51
C TRP A 352 8.91 -28.51 -10.77
N VAL A 353 7.97 -29.42 -10.50
CA VAL A 353 8.12 -30.85 -10.82
C VAL A 353 8.18 -31.07 -12.34
N GLU A 354 7.32 -30.40 -13.10
CA GLU A 354 7.23 -30.52 -14.55
C GLU A 354 8.46 -29.98 -15.30
N ARG A 355 9.16 -29.02 -14.71
CA ARG A 355 10.39 -28.44 -15.29
C ARG A 355 11.48 -29.48 -15.52
N LYS A 356 11.53 -30.56 -14.71
CA LYS A 356 12.54 -31.63 -14.79
C LYS A 356 14.00 -31.12 -14.80
N ASP A 357 14.27 -30.03 -14.09
CA ASP A 357 15.63 -29.53 -13.91
C ASP A 357 16.41 -30.44 -12.96
N GLU A 358 17.62 -30.86 -13.35
CA GLU A 358 18.47 -31.73 -12.53
C GLU A 358 18.85 -31.08 -11.20
N LYS A 359 18.90 -29.73 -11.15
CA LYS A 359 19.13 -28.95 -9.94
C LYS A 359 17.94 -29.05 -8.96
N CYS A 360 16.74 -29.34 -9.45
CA CYS A 360 15.50 -29.35 -8.68
C CYS A 360 15.08 -30.77 -8.28
N ASN A 361 15.88 -31.45 -7.44
CA ASN A 361 15.56 -32.80 -7.00
C ASN A 361 14.40 -32.84 -5.98
N GLY A 362 13.87 -34.05 -5.73
CA GLY A 362 12.70 -34.24 -4.85
C GLY A 362 12.88 -33.73 -3.42
N LYS A 363 14.11 -33.70 -2.86
CA LYS A 363 14.34 -33.14 -1.52
C LYS A 363 14.22 -31.62 -1.51
N ILE A 364 14.75 -30.95 -2.52
CA ILE A 364 14.65 -29.49 -2.69
C ILE A 364 13.18 -29.08 -2.85
N LEU A 365 12.43 -29.82 -3.67
CA LEU A 365 10.99 -29.57 -3.84
C LEU A 365 10.19 -29.89 -2.58
N ALA A 366 10.58 -30.91 -1.81
CA ALA A 366 9.97 -31.20 -0.52
C ALA A 366 10.21 -30.08 0.50
N LEU A 367 11.44 -29.54 0.57
CA LEU A 367 11.75 -28.40 1.43
C LEU A 367 10.93 -27.16 1.03
N LYS A 368 10.84 -26.84 -0.26
CA LYS A 368 10.02 -25.73 -0.76
C LYS A 368 8.54 -25.91 -0.42
N ARG A 369 8.00 -27.12 -0.58
CA ARG A 369 6.61 -27.44 -0.18
C ARG A 369 6.41 -27.23 1.33
N LYS A 370 7.31 -27.79 2.14
CA LYS A 370 7.29 -27.65 3.61
C LYS A 370 7.33 -26.17 4.03
N LEU A 371 8.19 -25.39 3.38
CA LEU A 371 8.27 -23.94 3.57
C LEU A 371 6.95 -23.27 3.22
N HIS A 372 6.41 -23.48 2.03
CA HIS A 372 5.13 -22.91 1.62
C HIS A 372 4.01 -23.23 2.60
N CYS A 373 3.88 -24.49 3.02
CA CYS A 373 2.88 -24.90 4.01
C CYS A 373 3.08 -24.21 5.36
N SER A 374 4.32 -24.08 5.84
CA SER A 374 4.61 -23.39 7.12
C SER A 374 4.30 -21.89 7.12
N LEU A 375 4.23 -21.29 5.93
CA LEU A 375 3.92 -19.87 5.73
C LEU A 375 2.41 -19.64 5.49
N VAL A 376 1.61 -20.70 5.38
CA VAL A 376 0.15 -20.55 5.29
C VAL A 376 -0.36 -20.09 6.65
N HIS A 377 -1.18 -19.03 6.66
CA HIS A 377 -1.76 -18.52 7.89
C HIS A 377 -2.62 -19.60 8.57
N GLU A 378 -2.54 -19.72 9.89
CA GLU A 378 -3.25 -20.76 10.68
C GLU A 378 -4.77 -20.82 10.45
N GLN A 379 -5.40 -19.70 10.09
CA GLN A 379 -6.81 -19.65 9.73
C GLN A 379 -7.09 -20.36 8.41
N CYS A 380 -6.16 -20.30 7.44
CA CYS A 380 -6.24 -21.06 6.19
C CYS A 380 -6.02 -22.55 6.42
N GLU A 381 -5.11 -22.93 7.32
CA GLU A 381 -4.87 -24.35 7.66
C GLU A 381 -6.15 -25.02 8.18
N LYS A 382 -6.91 -24.34 9.06
CA LYS A 382 -8.18 -24.86 9.58
C LYS A 382 -9.24 -25.14 8.51
N SER A 383 -9.22 -24.38 7.41
CA SER A 383 -10.21 -24.50 6.33
C SER A 383 -9.82 -25.53 5.26
N TYR A 384 -8.55 -25.94 5.21
CA TYR A 384 -7.99 -26.78 4.15
C TYR A 384 -7.05 -27.88 4.71
N SER A 385 -7.34 -28.41 5.91
CA SER A 385 -6.54 -29.44 6.59
C SER A 385 -6.89 -30.88 6.19
N ASP A 386 -7.85 -31.07 5.28
CA ASP A 386 -8.21 -32.34 4.65
C ASP A 386 -7.52 -32.48 3.27
#